data_AF-A0A2N2C6Z6-F1
#
_entry.id   AF-A0A2N2C6Z6-F1
#
_cell.length_a   1.000
_cell.length_b   1.000
_cell.length_c   1.000
_cell.angle_alpha   90.00
_cell.angle_beta   90.00
_cell.angle_gamma   90.00
#
_symmetry.space_group_name_H-M   'P 1'
#
loop_
_entity.id
_entity.type
_entity.pdbx_description
1 polymer ?
#
loop_
_entity_poly.entity_id
_entity_poly.type
_entity_poly.pdbx_seq_one_letter_code
_entity_poly.pdbx_strand_id
1 'polypeptide(L)'
;MTNSIRVKSENEYIIEVNDAGDTISLDISDLSLPEKLTNMLQAIDKLTEDFEKETKRIESLPDSPGTNPYMTMKDEAQIELTKEYFMKTRLALDIVLGAGACQKIFGDRNFVGMFDDLMMQLDPHFKKMGIKLDEYKKRIAEKYAKHNMKVLK
;
A
#
# COMPACT_ATOMS: atom_id res chain seq x y z
N MET A 1 36.20 11.36 2.77
CA MET A 1 35.32 12.50 3.05
C MET A 1 34.18 12.44 2.05
N THR A 2 32.95 12.27 2.53
CA THR A 2 31.76 12.23 1.67
C THR A 2 31.24 13.66 1.56
N ASN A 3 31.40 14.29 0.41
CA ASN A 3 30.79 15.59 0.15
C ASN A 3 29.29 15.39 -0.08
N SER A 4 28.42 16.12 0.63
CA SER A 4 26.97 16.05 0.44
C SER A 4 26.35 17.45 0.47
N ILE A 5 25.36 17.70 -0.38
CA ILE A 5 24.52 18.89 -0.37
C ILE A 5 23.12 18.47 0.09
N ARG A 6 22.55 19.18 1.06
CA ARG A 6 21.18 18.96 1.55
C ARG A 6 20.42 20.28 1.48
N VAL A 7 19.38 20.34 0.67
CA VAL A 7 18.43 21.46 0.65
C VAL A 7 17.28 21.05 1.55
N LYS A 8 17.17 21.70 2.71
CA LYS A 8 16.11 21.42 3.67
C LYS A 8 14.96 22.39 3.44
N SER A 9 13.77 21.87 3.18
CA SER A 9 12.54 22.66 3.22
C SER A 9 12.18 22.91 4.68
N GLU A 10 11.74 24.13 5.03
CA GLU A 10 11.23 24.43 6.37
C GLU A 10 9.98 23.60 6.71
N ASN A 11 9.35 23.05 5.68
CA ASN A 11 8.10 22.31 5.71
C ASN A 11 8.29 20.80 5.49
N GLU A 12 9.54 20.33 5.54
CA GLU A 12 9.86 18.91 5.47
C GLU A 12 9.47 18.18 6.76
N TYR A 13 8.63 17.16 6.62
CA TYR A 13 8.18 16.30 7.71
C TYR A 13 8.87 14.93 7.63
N ILE A 14 9.81 14.69 8.55
CA ILE A 14 10.60 13.46 8.59
C ILE A 14 9.99 12.50 9.62
N ILE A 15 9.82 11.24 9.23
CA ILE A 15 9.25 10.18 10.06
C ILE A 15 10.23 9.01 10.09
N GLU A 16 10.62 8.57 11.27
CA GLU A 16 11.33 7.30 11.47
C GLU A 16 10.33 6.15 11.34
N VAL A 17 10.66 5.14 10.54
CA VAL A 17 9.71 4.08 10.13
C VAL A 17 10.08 2.69 10.63
N ASN A 18 11.23 2.52 11.26
CA ASN A 18 11.67 1.25 11.85
C ASN A 18 12.76 1.46 12.92
N ASP A 19 13.04 0.42 13.69
CA ASP A 19 14.05 0.44 14.76
C ASP A 19 15.50 0.54 14.25
N ALA A 20 15.72 0.45 12.94
CA ALA A 20 17.03 0.66 12.32
C ALA A 20 17.34 2.16 12.09
N GLY A 21 16.38 3.05 12.39
CA GLY A 21 16.51 4.49 12.19
C GLY A 21 16.28 4.93 10.75
N ASP A 22 15.70 4.09 9.89
CA ASP A 22 15.32 4.53 8.54
C ASP A 22 14.22 5.58 8.61
N THR A 23 14.31 6.55 7.71
CA THR A 23 13.31 7.62 7.61
C THR A 23 12.64 7.69 6.25
N ILE A 24 11.40 8.17 6.26
CA ILE A 24 10.71 8.74 5.10
C ILE A 24 10.57 10.26 5.30
N SER A 25 10.42 10.99 4.21
CA SER A 25 10.28 12.44 4.22
C SER A 25 9.10 12.85 3.36
N LEU A 26 8.26 13.72 3.91
CA LEU A 26 7.10 14.29 3.24
C LEU A 26 7.20 15.82 3.31
N ASP A 27 7.27 16.49 2.17
CA ASP A 27 7.33 17.95 2.11
C ASP A 27 5.99 18.53 1.65
N ILE A 28 5.30 19.29 2.52
CA ILE A 28 4.04 19.95 2.15
C ILE A 28 4.22 21.07 1.13
N SER A 29 5.44 21.55 0.95
CA SER A 29 5.77 22.54 -0.08
C SER A 29 6.07 21.89 -1.43
N ASP A 30 6.06 20.55 -1.51
CA ASP A 30 6.15 19.86 -2.78
C ASP A 30 4.92 20.17 -3.63
N LEU A 31 5.12 20.98 -4.66
CA LEU A 31 4.09 21.40 -5.60
C LEU A 31 3.45 20.21 -6.33
N SER A 32 4.15 19.07 -6.42
CA SER A 32 3.65 17.83 -7.02
C SER A 32 2.87 16.95 -6.05
N LEU A 33 2.83 17.26 -4.75
CA LEU A 33 2.17 16.43 -3.75
C LEU A 33 0.67 16.19 -4.04
N PRO A 34 -0.13 17.20 -4.46
CA PRO A 34 -1.53 16.95 -4.83
C PRO A 34 -1.66 15.95 -5.98
N GLU A 35 -0.83 16.08 -7.02
CA GLU A 35 -0.83 15.17 -8.16
C GLU A 35 -0.40 13.75 -7.75
N LYS A 36 0.65 13.63 -6.92
CA LYS A 36 1.12 12.35 -6.36
C LYS A 36 0.02 11.65 -5.57
N LEU A 37 -0.71 12.38 -4.72
CA LEU A 37 -1.84 11.84 -3.96
C LEU A 37 -2.95 11.34 -4.90
N THR A 38 -3.34 12.13 -5.89
CA THR A 38 -4.34 11.71 -6.88
C THR A 38 -3.89 10.46 -7.65
N ASN A 39 -2.65 10.43 -8.12
CA ASN A 39 -2.09 9.30 -8.87
C ASN A 39 -2.03 8.03 -8.02
N MET A 40 -1.61 8.14 -6.75
CA MET A 40 -1.63 7.03 -5.80
C MET A 40 -3.06 6.48 -5.62
N LEU A 41 -4.05 7.34 -5.42
CA LEU A 41 -5.45 6.93 -5.23
C LEU A 41 -5.99 6.20 -6.46
N GLN A 42 -5.81 6.78 -7.65
CA GLN A 42 -6.24 6.18 -8.91
C GLN A 42 -5.56 4.83 -9.17
N ALA A 43 -4.26 4.73 -8.88
CA ALA A 43 -3.52 3.48 -9.02
C ALA A 43 -4.08 2.41 -8.08
N ILE A 44 -4.30 2.73 -6.80
CA ILE A 44 -4.83 1.78 -5.81
C ILE A 44 -6.25 1.32 -6.17
N ASP A 45 -7.11 2.22 -6.64
CA ASP A 45 -8.46 1.85 -7.10
C ASP A 45 -8.39 0.83 -8.23
N LYS A 46 -7.64 1.17 -9.29
CA LYS A 46 -7.47 0.31 -10.46
C LYS A 46 -6.90 -1.06 -10.09
N LEU A 47 -5.86 -1.08 -9.25
CA LEU A 47 -5.25 -2.32 -8.77
C LEU A 47 -6.26 -3.17 -8.01
N THR A 48 -7.13 -2.56 -7.22
CA THR A 48 -8.16 -3.26 -6.44
C THR A 48 -9.24 -3.84 -7.36
N GLU A 49 -9.72 -3.07 -8.34
CA GLU A 49 -10.67 -3.55 -9.34
C GLU A 49 -10.11 -4.72 -10.16
N ASP A 50 -8.87 -4.59 -10.64
CA ASP A 50 -8.18 -5.63 -11.42
C ASP A 50 -7.97 -6.89 -10.57
N PHE A 51 -7.57 -6.74 -9.29
CA PHE A 51 -7.41 -7.86 -8.35
C PHE A 51 -8.72 -8.60 -8.07
N GLU A 52 -9.82 -7.88 -7.82
CA GLU A 52 -11.13 -8.48 -7.58
C GLU A 52 -11.66 -9.23 -8.82
N LYS A 53 -11.47 -8.65 -10.01
CA LYS A 53 -11.85 -9.27 -11.28
C LYS A 53 -11.07 -10.56 -11.51
N GLU A 54 -9.76 -10.53 -11.29
CA GLU A 54 -8.89 -11.66 -11.53
C GLU A 54 -9.08 -12.78 -10.50
N THR A 55 -9.34 -12.42 -9.23
CA THR A 55 -9.72 -13.38 -8.19
C THR A 55 -10.98 -14.17 -8.61
N LYS A 56 -12.04 -13.47 -9.06
CA LYS A 56 -13.26 -14.14 -9.56
C LYS A 56 -13.00 -15.02 -10.78
N ARG A 57 -12.08 -14.59 -11.66
CA ARG A 57 -11.68 -15.39 -12.82
C ARG A 57 -11.02 -16.69 -12.37
N ILE A 58 -10.05 -16.63 -11.46
CA ILE A 58 -9.35 -17.80 -10.89
C ILE A 58 -10.35 -18.75 -10.20
N GLU A 59 -11.25 -18.21 -9.39
CA GLU A 59 -12.30 -18.98 -8.72
C GLU A 59 -13.18 -19.76 -9.70
N SER A 60 -13.46 -19.19 -10.89
CA SER A 60 -14.31 -19.80 -11.92
C SER A 60 -13.65 -20.92 -12.73
N LEU A 61 -12.31 -21.03 -12.70
CA LEU A 61 -11.60 -22.07 -13.47
C LEU A 61 -11.92 -23.48 -12.93
N PRO A 62 -11.73 -24.56 -13.71
CA PRO A 62 -11.65 -25.89 -13.13
C PRO A 62 -10.42 -25.98 -12.23
N ASP A 63 -10.48 -26.80 -11.18
CA ASP A 63 -9.35 -26.99 -10.27
C ASP A 63 -8.59 -28.28 -10.57
N SER A 64 -7.28 -28.27 -10.31
CA SER A 64 -6.39 -29.40 -10.56
C SER A 64 -5.18 -29.35 -9.63
N PRO A 65 -4.50 -30.48 -9.38
CA PRO A 65 -3.28 -30.51 -8.58
C PRO A 65 -2.25 -29.47 -9.09
N GLY A 66 -1.68 -28.69 -8.17
CA GLY A 66 -0.67 -27.67 -8.46
C GLY A 66 0.73 -28.26 -8.66
N THR A 67 1.71 -27.37 -8.82
CA THR A 67 3.12 -27.75 -8.85
C THR A 67 3.65 -28.16 -7.47
N ASN A 68 3.11 -27.58 -6.41
CA ASN A 68 3.31 -27.98 -5.04
C ASN A 68 2.29 -29.07 -4.67
N PRO A 69 2.73 -30.23 -4.14
CA PRO A 69 1.83 -31.36 -3.84
C PRO A 69 0.78 -31.07 -2.74
N TYR A 70 0.92 -29.96 -2.00
CA TYR A 70 -0.01 -29.54 -0.95
C TYR A 70 -0.97 -28.42 -1.40
N MET A 71 -0.92 -28.01 -2.66
CA MET A 71 -1.72 -26.91 -3.19
C MET A 71 -2.34 -27.28 -4.54
N THR A 72 -3.45 -26.63 -4.87
CA THR A 72 -4.03 -26.72 -6.21
C THR A 72 -3.47 -25.63 -7.12
N MET A 73 -3.67 -25.76 -8.44
CA MET A 73 -3.28 -24.71 -9.38
C MET A 73 -3.99 -23.39 -9.09
N LYS A 74 -5.23 -23.44 -8.55
CA LYS A 74 -5.94 -22.23 -8.11
C LYS A 74 -5.28 -21.59 -6.90
N ASP A 75 -4.89 -22.39 -5.90
CA ASP A 75 -4.21 -21.88 -4.71
C ASP A 75 -2.92 -21.15 -5.10
N GLU A 76 -2.12 -21.75 -5.98
CA GLU A 76 -0.89 -21.17 -6.50
C GLU A 76 -1.14 -19.86 -7.26
N ALA A 77 -2.15 -19.83 -8.13
CA ALA A 77 -2.54 -18.63 -8.87
C ALA A 77 -3.02 -17.51 -7.94
N GLN A 78 -3.79 -17.83 -6.91
CA GLN A 78 -4.29 -16.85 -5.94
C GLN A 78 -3.14 -16.29 -5.10
N ILE A 79 -2.17 -17.11 -4.71
CA ILE A 79 -0.97 -16.67 -4.00
C ILE A 79 -0.16 -15.70 -4.86
N GLU A 80 0.05 -16.03 -6.14
CA GLU A 80 0.85 -15.18 -7.04
C GLU A 80 0.15 -13.86 -7.33
N LEU A 81 -1.16 -13.89 -7.62
CA LEU A 81 -1.97 -12.70 -7.77
C LEU A 81 -1.92 -11.81 -6.52
N THR A 82 -1.98 -12.42 -5.33
CA THR A 82 -1.89 -11.69 -4.05
C THR A 82 -0.52 -11.03 -3.89
N LYS A 83 0.58 -11.75 -4.17
CA LYS A 83 1.93 -11.17 -4.12
C LYS A 83 2.07 -9.98 -5.07
N GLU A 84 1.59 -10.13 -6.29
CA GLU A 84 1.64 -9.09 -7.31
C GLU A 84 0.84 -7.85 -6.89
N TYR A 85 -0.37 -8.03 -6.36
CA TYR A 85 -1.18 -6.94 -5.81
C TYR A 85 -0.44 -6.17 -4.72
N PHE A 86 0.11 -6.87 -3.73
CA PHE A 86 0.85 -6.23 -2.64
C PHE A 86 2.07 -5.46 -3.14
N MET A 87 2.84 -6.04 -4.06
CA MET A 87 3.99 -5.37 -4.67
C MET A 87 3.55 -4.07 -5.39
N LYS A 88 2.51 -4.13 -6.22
CA LYS A 88 2.03 -2.96 -6.96
C LYS A 88 1.43 -1.89 -6.05
N THR A 89 0.71 -2.29 -4.99
CA THR A 89 0.18 -1.35 -4.00
C THR A 89 1.30 -0.63 -3.25
N ARG A 90 2.40 -1.32 -2.89
CA ARG A 90 3.60 -0.69 -2.32
C ARG A 90 4.17 0.37 -3.25
N LEU A 91 4.32 0.04 -4.54
CA LEU A 91 4.82 0.99 -5.54
C LEU A 91 3.89 2.21 -5.69
N ALA A 92 2.58 2.02 -5.61
CA ALA A 92 1.63 3.13 -5.64
C ALA A 92 1.77 4.05 -4.42
N LEU A 93 1.95 3.50 -3.22
CA LEU A 93 2.17 4.28 -1.99
C LEU A 93 3.51 5.03 -2.01
N ASP A 94 4.56 4.41 -2.54
CA ASP A 94 5.88 5.02 -2.70
C ASP A 94 5.87 6.29 -3.58
N ILE A 95 4.86 6.49 -4.43
CA ILE A 95 4.66 7.74 -5.19
C ILE A 95 4.56 8.95 -4.24
N VAL A 96 3.90 8.76 -3.09
CA VAL A 96 3.68 9.81 -2.08
C VAL A 96 4.75 9.74 -0.99
N LEU A 97 5.07 8.53 -0.51
CA LEU A 97 5.96 8.33 0.64
C LEU A 97 7.46 8.43 0.28
N GLY A 98 7.77 8.45 -1.01
CA GLY A 98 9.12 8.42 -1.55
C GLY A 98 9.54 7.02 -1.98
N ALA A 99 10.42 6.95 -2.97
CA ALA A 99 10.88 5.68 -3.54
C ALA A 99 11.51 4.77 -2.45
N GLY A 100 11.02 3.52 -2.37
CA GLY A 100 11.49 2.53 -1.40
C GLY A 100 10.96 2.72 0.02
N ALA A 101 10.02 3.64 0.25
CA ALA A 101 9.44 3.88 1.57
C ALA A 101 8.75 2.64 2.13
N CYS A 102 7.91 1.97 1.36
CA CYS A 102 7.25 0.74 1.77
C CYS A 102 8.24 -0.39 2.11
N GLN A 103 9.39 -0.47 1.43
CA GLN A 103 10.42 -1.44 1.78
C GLN A 103 11.03 -1.13 3.15
N LYS A 104 11.30 0.15 3.45
CA LYS A 104 11.78 0.56 4.78
C LYS A 104 10.76 0.27 5.89
N ILE A 105 9.49 0.56 5.62
CA ILE A 105 8.39 0.40 6.58
C ILE A 105 8.14 -1.08 6.90
N PHE A 106 7.98 -1.91 5.87
CA PHE A 106 7.49 -3.28 6.05
C PHE A 106 8.58 -4.35 5.98
N GLY A 107 9.74 -4.01 5.42
CA GLY A 107 10.70 -4.99 4.93
C GLY A 107 10.05 -5.91 3.89
N ASP A 108 10.49 -7.17 3.89
CA ASP A 108 10.05 -8.21 2.96
C ASP A 108 8.70 -8.86 3.33
N ARG A 109 8.05 -8.39 4.40
CA ARG A 109 6.84 -9.02 4.96
C ARG A 109 5.59 -8.43 4.34
N ASN A 110 4.70 -9.30 3.84
CA ASN A 110 3.33 -8.93 3.47
C ASN A 110 2.34 -9.59 4.43
N PHE A 111 1.35 -8.84 4.91
CA PHE A 111 0.29 -9.36 5.78
C PHE A 111 -1.03 -8.63 5.56
N VAL A 112 -2.14 -9.31 5.84
CA VAL A 112 -3.49 -8.75 5.68
C VAL A 112 -3.65 -7.51 6.56
N GLY A 113 -4.20 -6.44 5.99
CA GLY A 113 -4.43 -5.17 6.70
C GLY A 113 -3.23 -4.24 6.76
N MET A 114 -2.03 -4.64 6.29
CA MET A 114 -0.81 -3.84 6.43
C MET A 114 -0.90 -2.41 5.86
N PHE A 115 -1.62 -2.23 4.76
CA PHE A 115 -1.79 -0.91 4.15
C PHE A 115 -2.77 -0.05 4.93
N ASP A 116 -3.82 -0.65 5.48
CA ASP A 116 -4.77 0.06 6.34
C ASP A 116 -4.10 0.51 7.64
N ASP A 117 -3.30 -0.38 8.25
CA ASP A 117 -2.49 -0.07 9.43
C ASP A 117 -1.51 1.08 9.17
N LEU A 118 -0.80 1.03 8.04
CA LEU A 118 0.09 2.13 7.64
C LEU A 118 -0.68 3.44 7.49
N MET A 119 -1.83 3.42 6.83
CA MET A 119 -2.59 4.64 6.57
C MET A 119 -3.24 5.21 7.84
N MET A 120 -3.63 4.35 8.79
CA MET A 120 -4.03 4.77 10.13
C MET A 120 -2.88 5.45 10.88
N GLN A 121 -1.66 4.92 10.78
CA GLN A 121 -0.48 5.51 11.41
C GLN A 121 -0.04 6.82 10.74
N LEU A 122 -0.21 6.94 9.42
CA LEU A 122 0.12 8.16 8.66
C LEU A 122 -0.91 9.28 8.82
N ASP A 123 -2.18 8.97 9.10
CA ASP A 123 -3.25 9.95 9.26
C ASP A 123 -2.92 11.15 10.18
N PRO A 124 -2.40 10.97 11.42
CA PRO A 124 -2.04 12.10 12.26
C PRO A 124 -0.95 12.99 11.65
N HIS A 125 -0.06 12.43 10.83
CA HIS A 125 0.98 13.19 10.14
C HIS A 125 0.40 13.99 8.98
N PHE A 126 -0.46 13.38 8.16
CA PHE A 126 -1.18 14.09 7.09
C PHE A 126 -2.08 15.22 7.63
N LYS A 127 -2.73 15.01 8.77
CA LYS A 127 -3.50 16.07 9.45
C LYS A 127 -2.63 17.24 9.89
N LYS A 128 -1.45 16.98 10.46
CA LYS A 128 -0.47 18.04 10.83
C LYS A 128 0.00 18.82 9.60
N MET A 129 0.08 18.13 8.46
CA MET A 129 0.41 18.70 7.15
C MET A 129 -0.76 19.46 6.48
N GLY A 130 -1.96 19.48 7.08
CA GLY A 130 -3.15 20.11 6.49
C GLY A 130 -3.80 19.30 5.36
N ILE A 131 -3.36 18.06 5.12
CA ILE A 131 -3.90 17.16 4.10
C ILE A 131 -5.08 16.40 4.69
N LYS A 132 -6.26 16.54 4.06
CA LYS A 132 -7.48 15.82 4.45
C LYS A 132 -7.66 14.57 3.60
N LEU A 133 -7.32 13.40 4.14
CA LEU A 133 -7.51 12.10 3.49
C LEU A 133 -8.95 11.54 3.62
N ASP A 134 -9.95 12.40 3.78
CA ASP A 134 -11.31 11.99 4.16
C ASP A 134 -11.96 11.07 3.09
N GLU A 135 -11.64 11.25 1.81
CA GLU A 135 -12.10 10.37 0.73
C GLU A 135 -11.44 8.98 0.78
N TYR A 136 -10.17 8.90 1.16
CA TYR A 136 -9.45 7.64 1.28
C TYR A 136 -9.94 6.80 2.47
N LYS A 137 -10.21 7.47 3.61
CA LYS A 137 -10.80 6.83 4.79
C LYS A 137 -12.17 6.23 4.52
N LYS A 138 -13.01 6.92 3.73
CA LYS A 138 -14.32 6.39 3.31
C LYS A 138 -14.16 5.10 2.52
N ARG A 139 -13.24 5.06 1.54
CA ARG A 139 -13.00 3.86 0.73
C ARG A 139 -12.48 2.67 1.53
N ILE A 140 -11.55 2.92 2.47
CA ILE A 140 -11.09 1.89 3.42
C ILE A 140 -12.25 1.40 4.30
N ALA A 141 -13.01 2.31 4.91
CA ALA A 141 -14.13 1.96 5.78
C ALA A 141 -15.24 1.17 5.03
N GLU A 142 -15.54 1.54 3.79
CA GLU A 142 -16.45 0.79 2.91
C GLU A 142 -15.93 -0.61 2.59
N LYS A 143 -14.61 -0.77 2.41
CA LYS A 143 -13.95 -2.07 2.18
C LYS A 143 -14.02 -2.96 3.43
N TYR A 144 -13.79 -2.41 4.63
CA TYR A 144 -13.99 -3.13 5.89
C TYR A 144 -15.45 -3.50 6.14
N ALA A 145 -16.40 -2.62 5.80
CA ALA A 145 -17.82 -2.92 5.91
C ALA A 145 -18.24 -4.08 4.97
N LYS A 146 -17.62 -4.17 3.78
CA LYS A 146 -17.84 -5.28 2.84
C LYS A 146 -17.15 -6.59 3.25
N HIS A 147 -16.02 -6.54 3.95
CA HIS A 147 -15.26 -7.74 4.37
C HIS A 147 -15.61 -8.28 5.76
N ASN A 148 -16.29 -7.52 6.63
CA ASN A 148 -16.76 -7.98 7.94
C ASN A 148 -18.00 -8.91 7.93
N MET A 149 -18.41 -9.45 6.76
CA MET A 149 -19.50 -10.43 6.66
C MET A 149 -19.11 -11.72 5.94
N LYS A 150 -17.86 -12.21 6.02
CA LYS A 150 -17.57 -13.59 5.53
C LYS A 150 -16.28 -14.29 5.98
N VAL A 151 -15.67 -13.91 7.10
CA VAL A 151 -14.63 -14.74 7.71
C VAL A 151 -14.88 -14.88 9.21
N LEU A 152 -15.86 -15.73 9.54
CA LEU A 152 -15.98 -16.51 10.78
C LEU A 152 -17.27 -17.34 10.67
N LYS A 153 -17.19 -18.45 9.92
CA LYS A 153 -17.82 -19.75 10.22
C LYS A 153 -17.06 -20.82 9.44
#